data_AF-A0A968K4Y4-F1
#
_entry.id   AF-A0A968K4Y4-F1
#
_cell.length_a   1.000
_cell.length_b   1.000
_cell.length_c   1.000
_cell.angle_alpha   90.00
_cell.angle_beta   90.00
_cell.angle_gamma   90.00
#
_symmetry.space_group_name_H-M   'P 1'
#
loop_
_entity.id
_entity.type
_entity.pdbx_description
1 polymer ?
#
loop_
_entity_poly.entity_id
_entity_poly.type
_entity_poly.pdbx_seq_one_letter_code
_entity_poly.pdbx_strand_id
1 'polypeptide(L)'
;MGVPGALRTEAARHLESTVPEMLAEVRSRGWRWVVPGDDGYPDQLAATADPPLGLFVRGVVADAPVVAIVGSRRATAYGLQVARLLGEACAAAGAVVVS
;
A
#
# COMPACT_ATOMS: atom_id res chain seq x y z
N MET A 1 -18.36 4.20 22.95
CA MET A 1 -17.78 3.44 24.08
C MET A 1 -16.28 3.75 24.11
N GLY A 2 -15.81 4.48 25.12
CA GLY A 2 -14.42 4.94 25.18
C GLY A 2 -13.44 3.81 25.48
N VAL A 3 -12.24 3.89 24.91
CA VAL A 3 -11.14 2.95 25.19
C VAL A 3 -10.81 3.01 26.70
N PRO A 4 -10.78 1.86 27.42
CA PRO A 4 -10.42 1.80 28.84
C PRO A 4 -9.11 2.55 29.16
N GLY A 5 -9.06 3.24 30.31
CA GLY A 5 -7.91 4.08 30.69
C GLY A 5 -6.56 3.34 30.71
N ALA A 6 -6.54 2.07 31.13
CA ALA A 6 -5.33 1.24 31.11
C ALA A 6 -4.79 1.01 29.69
N LEU A 7 -5.68 0.81 28.71
CA LEU A 7 -5.30 0.65 27.30
C LEU A 7 -4.77 1.97 26.70
N ARG A 8 -5.24 3.13 27.18
CA ARG A 8 -4.70 4.43 26.78
C ARG A 8 -3.27 4.63 27.28
N THR A 9 -2.99 4.26 28.52
CA THR A 9 -1.64 4.37 29.10
C THR A 9 -0.66 3.41 28.44
N GLU A 10 -1.08 2.17 28.16
CA GLU A 10 -0.27 1.19 27.43
C GLU A 10 0.06 1.69 26.01
N ALA A 11 -0.96 2.15 25.28
CA ALA A 11 -0.79 2.68 23.92
C ALA A 11 0.12 3.90 23.89
N ALA A 12 -0.01 4.83 24.86
CA ALA A 12 0.86 6.00 24.96
C ALA A 12 2.33 5.62 25.12
N ARG A 13 2.63 4.64 25.99
CA ARG A 13 4.01 4.15 26.17
C ARG A 13 4.60 3.56 24.89
N HIS A 14 3.82 2.78 24.14
CA HIS A 14 4.28 2.22 22.87
C HIS A 14 4.48 3.29 21.80
N LEU A 15 3.61 4.30 21.75
CA LEU A 15 3.74 5.43 20.82
C LEU A 15 4.99 6.28 21.10
N GLU A 16 5.38 6.41 22.37
CA GLU A 16 6.55 7.21 22.76
C GLU A 16 7.89 6.49 22.55
N SER A 17 7.92 5.15 22.61
CA SER A 17 9.17 4.38 22.63
C SER A 17 9.27 3.35 21.50
N THR A 18 8.42 2.33 21.51
CA THR A 18 8.49 1.18 20.61
C THR A 18 8.22 1.55 19.15
N VAL A 19 7.21 2.40 18.91
CA VAL A 19 6.76 2.74 17.55
C VAL A 19 7.84 3.53 16.79
N PRO A 20 8.45 4.60 17.35
CA PRO A 20 9.53 5.32 16.68
C PRO A 20 10.73 4.43 16.32
N GLU A 21 11.17 3.57 17.23
CA GLU A 21 12.28 2.63 17.00
C GLU A 21 11.97 1.65 15.88
N MET A 22 10.78 1.05 15.91
CA MET A 22 10.30 0.16 14.86
C MET A 22 10.21 0.87 13.50
N LEU A 23 9.69 2.09 13.45
CA LEU A 23 9.59 2.87 12.21
C LEU A 23 10.98 3.26 11.67
N ALA A 24 11.95 3.54 12.54
CA ALA A 24 13.33 3.78 12.14
C ALA A 24 13.98 2.52 11.55
N GLU A 25 13.73 1.34 12.13
CA GLU A 25 14.20 0.05 11.60
C GLU A 25 13.55 -0.27 10.24
N VAL A 26 12.24 -0.07 10.11
CA VAL A 26 11.52 -0.23 8.84
C VAL A 26 12.10 0.69 7.77
N ARG A 27 12.38 1.95 8.13
CA ARG A 27 13.01 2.94 7.25
C ARG A 27 14.42 2.55 6.82
N SER A 28 15.23 1.98 7.72
CA SER A 28 16.59 1.52 7.36
C SER A 28 16.57 0.37 6.35
N ARG A 29 15.44 -0.35 6.25
CA ARG A 29 15.19 -1.40 5.24
C ARG A 29 14.51 -0.88 3.96
N GLY A 30 14.38 0.44 3.81
CA GLY A 30 13.80 1.09 2.62
C GLY A 30 12.26 1.12 2.60
N TRP A 31 11.60 0.77 3.70
CA TRP A 31 10.16 0.82 3.83
C TRP A 31 9.72 2.13 4.51
N ARG A 32 8.49 2.56 4.23
CA ARG A 32 7.85 3.71 4.88
C ARG A 32 6.47 3.28 5.36
N TRP A 33 6.10 3.67 6.57
CA TRP A 33 4.72 3.62 7.02
C TRP A 33 4.02 4.90 6.56
N VAL A 34 2.89 4.76 5.86
CA VAL A 34 2.05 5.89 5.42
C VAL A 34 0.61 5.65 5.83
N VAL A 35 -0.09 6.70 6.23
CA VAL A 35 -1.50 6.66 6.65
C VAL A 35 -2.36 7.53 5.73
N PRO A 36 -3.70 7.36 5.71
CA PRO A 36 -4.56 8.21 4.91
C PRO A 36 -4.30 9.71 5.16
N GLY A 37 -4.04 10.46 4.09
CA GLY A 37 -3.69 11.89 4.15
C GLY A 37 -2.19 12.19 4.02
N ASP A 38 -1.30 11.19 4.12
CA ASP A 38 0.11 11.36 3.79
C ASP A 38 0.31 11.36 2.26
N ASP A 39 1.26 12.17 1.75
CA ASP A 39 1.62 12.23 0.31
C ASP A 39 1.98 10.86 -0.33
N GLY A 40 2.29 9.85 0.48
CA GLY A 40 2.62 8.50 0.00
C GLY A 40 1.46 7.50 0.03
N TYR A 41 0.27 7.90 0.49
CA TYR A 41 -0.90 7.05 0.58
C TYR A 41 -1.78 7.22 -0.68
N PRO A 42 -2.15 6.16 -1.42
CA PRO A 42 -2.94 6.30 -2.64
C PRO A 42 -4.34 6.85 -2.39
N ASP A 43 -4.70 7.96 -3.04
CA ASP A 43 -6.04 8.59 -2.93
C ASP A 43 -7.18 7.62 -3.29
N GLN A 44 -6.96 6.77 -4.30
CA GLN A 44 -7.93 5.75 -4.69
C GLN A 44 -8.24 4.74 -3.58
N LEU A 45 -7.25 4.40 -2.74
CA LEU A 45 -7.46 3.55 -1.58
C LEU A 45 -8.17 4.31 -0.46
N ALA A 46 -7.82 5.59 -0.25
CA ALA A 46 -8.42 6.43 0.77
C ALA A 46 -9.93 6.64 0.51
N ALA A 47 -10.35 6.62 -0.76
CA ALA A 47 -11.74 6.76 -1.18
C ALA A 47 -12.58 5.46 -1.10
N THR A 48 -11.99 4.33 -0.71
CA THR A 48 -12.76 3.07 -0.56
C THR A 48 -13.66 3.12 0.68
N ALA A 49 -14.65 2.21 0.74
CA ALA A 49 -15.60 2.18 1.86
C ALA A 49 -14.96 1.84 3.22
N ASP A 50 -13.80 1.16 3.20
CA ASP A 50 -13.06 0.75 4.38
C ASP A 50 -11.55 0.86 4.08
N PRO A 51 -10.99 2.10 4.08
CA PRO A 51 -9.61 2.31 3.71
C PRO A 51 -8.67 1.69 4.77
N PRO A 52 -7.57 1.03 4.36
CA PRO A 52 -6.58 0.54 5.31
C PRO A 52 -6.07 1.65 6.23
N LEU A 53 -5.93 1.34 7.53
CA LEU A 53 -5.43 2.28 8.56
C LEU A 53 -4.04 2.84 8.24
N GLY A 54 -3.24 2.08 7.50
CA GLY A 54 -1.96 2.52 6.94
C GLY A 54 -1.32 1.40 6.12
N LEU A 55 -0.27 1.77 5.39
CA LEU A 55 0.44 0.92 4.46
C LEU A 55 1.94 0.95 4.76
N PHE A 56 2.59 -0.21 4.69
CA PHE A 56 4.04 -0.27 4.54
C PHE A 56 4.38 -0.24 3.04
N VAL A 57 5.05 0.82 2.61
CA VAL A 57 5.41 1.07 1.21
C VAL A 57 6.92 0.99 1.05
N ARG A 58 7.39 0.23 0.06
CA ARG A 58 8.79 0.24 -0.38
C ARG A 58 8.87 0.74 -1.82
N GLY A 59 9.68 1.76 -2.05
CA GLY A 59 9.77 2.44 -3.34
C GLY A 59 8.80 3.62 -3.43
N VAL A 60 8.34 3.91 -4.65
CA VAL A 60 7.53 5.06 -5.00
C VAL A 60 6.13 4.61 -5.42
N VAL A 61 5.11 5.22 -4.82
CA VAL A 61 3.74 5.18 -5.34
C VAL A 61 3.66 6.30 -6.35
N ALA A 62 3.56 5.96 -7.63
CA ALA A 62 3.52 6.95 -8.69
C ALA A 62 2.12 7.58 -8.78
N ASP A 63 2.09 8.90 -8.93
CA ASP A 63 0.87 9.63 -9.30
C ASP A 63 0.66 9.51 -10.82
N ALA A 64 0.00 8.43 -11.21
CA ALA A 64 -0.26 8.08 -12.60
C ALA A 64 -1.56 7.26 -12.69
N PRO A 65 -2.20 7.18 -13.87
CA PRO A 65 -3.34 6.30 -14.07
C PRO A 65 -3.00 4.86 -13.66
N VAL A 66 -3.88 4.20 -12.91
CA VAL A 66 -3.63 2.84 -12.39
C VAL A 66 -4.61 1.86 -13.02
N VAL A 67 -4.11 0.69 -13.46
CA VAL A 67 -4.92 -0.39 -14.00
C VAL A 67 -4.59 -1.70 -13.28
N ALA A 68 -5.61 -2.37 -12.76
CA ALA A 68 -5.46 -3.70 -12.20
C ALA A 68 -5.54 -4.77 -13.31
N ILE A 69 -4.55 -5.65 -13.40
CA ILE A 69 -4.62 -6.85 -14.24
C ILE A 69 -4.74 -8.07 -13.34
N VAL A 70 -5.92 -8.70 -13.34
CA VAL A 70 -6.21 -9.91 -12.56
C VAL A 70 -6.57 -11.08 -13.47
N GLY A 71 -6.37 -12.31 -13.00
CA GLY A 71 -6.63 -13.49 -13.82
C GLY A 71 -6.61 -14.80 -13.05
N SER A 72 -6.76 -15.91 -13.79
CA SER A 72 -6.72 -17.26 -13.22
C SER A 72 -5.34 -17.61 -12.64
N ARG A 73 -5.33 -18.20 -11.44
CA ARG A 73 -4.12 -18.81 -10.84
C ARG A 73 -3.52 -19.94 -11.68
N ARG A 74 -4.29 -20.50 -12.63
CA ARG A 74 -3.88 -21.52 -13.60
C ARG A 74 -4.20 -21.05 -15.01
N ALA A 75 -3.66 -19.89 -15.38
CA ALA A 75 -3.82 -19.35 -16.73
C ALA A 75 -3.20 -20.27 -17.78
N THR A 76 -3.80 -20.29 -18.97
CA THR A 76 -3.20 -20.93 -20.14
C THR A 76 -2.01 -20.11 -20.66
N ALA A 77 -1.18 -20.70 -21.52
CA ALA A 77 -0.10 -19.96 -22.18
C ALA A 77 -0.62 -18.72 -22.94
N TYR A 78 -1.78 -18.85 -23.60
CA TYR A 78 -2.47 -17.74 -24.24
C TYR A 78 -2.88 -16.65 -23.23
N GLY A 79 -3.46 -17.04 -22.09
CA GLY A 79 -3.85 -16.08 -21.04
C GLY A 79 -2.65 -15.30 -20.48
N LEU A 80 -1.51 -15.97 -20.27
CA LEU A 80 -0.27 -15.32 -19.84
C LEU A 80 0.26 -14.34 -20.91
N GLN A 81 0.19 -14.73 -22.19
CA GLN A 81 0.59 -13.86 -23.30
C GLN A 81 -0.28 -12.60 -23.36
N VAL A 82 -1.60 -12.74 -23.24
CA VAL A 82 -2.52 -11.60 -23.22
C VAL A 82 -2.26 -10.68 -22.03
N ALA A 83 -2.07 -11.24 -20.82
CA ALA A 83 -1.77 -10.43 -19.63
C ALA A 83 -0.47 -9.61 -19.80
N ARG A 84 0.56 -10.22 -20.40
CA ARG A 84 1.81 -9.53 -20.72
C ARG A 84 1.60 -8.39 -21.73
N LEU A 85 0.89 -8.66 -22.83
CA LEU A 85 0.61 -7.65 -23.86
C LEU A 85 -0.17 -6.47 -23.31
N LEU A 86 -1.17 -6.73 -22.47
CA LEU A 86 -1.94 -5.67 -21.79
C LEU A 86 -1.06 -4.86 -20.85
N GLY A 87 -0.23 -5.53 -20.04
CA GLY A 87 0.68 -4.85 -19.12
C GLY A 87 1.68 -3.94 -19.83
N GLU A 88 2.30 -4.43 -20.91
CA GLU A 88 3.22 -3.65 -21.76
C GLU A 88 2.51 -2.44 -22.39
N ALA A 89 1.30 -2.64 -22.93
CA ALA A 89 0.52 -1.56 -23.54
C ALA A 89 0.11 -0.48 -22.52
N CYS A 90 -0.36 -0.88 -21.33
CA CYS A 90 -0.70 0.05 -20.25
C CYS A 90 0.52 0.86 -19.80
N ALA A 91 1.67 0.20 -19.58
CA ALA A 91 2.90 0.88 -19.20
C ALA A 91 3.39 1.85 -20.27
N ALA A 92 3.34 1.45 -21.55
CA ALA A 92 3.69 2.32 -22.68
C ALA A 92 2.77 3.55 -22.79
N ALA A 93 1.52 3.44 -22.34
CA ALA A 93 0.57 4.54 -22.26
C ALA A 93 0.75 5.41 -21.00
N GLY A 94 1.73 5.13 -20.14
CA GLY A 94 2.00 5.88 -18.91
C GLY A 94 1.18 5.46 -17.70
N ALA A 95 0.49 4.31 -17.76
CA ALA A 95 -0.26 3.77 -16.63
C ALA A 95 0.59 2.83 -15.77
N VAL A 96 0.32 2.81 -14.46
CA VAL A 96 0.86 1.84 -13.52
C VAL A 96 -0.03 0.60 -13.51
N VAL A 97 0.59 -0.57 -13.66
CA VAL A 97 -0.11 -1.86 -13.55
C VAL A 97 0.00 -2.36 -12.11
N VAL A 98 -1.15 -2.67 -11.50
CA VAL A 98 -1.26 -3.36 -10.19
C VAL A 98 -1.84 -4.76 -10.39
N SER A 99 -1.52 -5.71 -9.52
CA SER A 99 -1.97 -7.12 -9.62
C SER A 99 -2.10 -7.78 -8.25
#